data_AF-A0A672K5A8-F1
#
_entry.id   AF-A0A672K5A8-F1
#
_cell.length_a   1.000
_cell.length_b   1.000
_cell.length_c   1.000
_cell.angle_alpha   90.00
_cell.angle_beta   90.00
_cell.angle_gamma   90.00
#
_symmetry.space_group_name_H-M   'P 1'
#
loop_
_entity.id
_entity.type
_entity.pdbx_description
1 polymer ?
#
loop_
_entity_poly.entity_id
_entity_poly.type
_entity_poly.pdbx_seq_one_letter_code
_entity_poly.pdbx_strand_id
1 'polypeptide(L)'
;MDVLAVPQKREEGWYLSLMAPNTKGPKFAWLDPSRLYCNSQNVFDYCVKDLLKPFQNETIDLVAGIDAMGFILGSAVAITLGKGFLAIRKAGHLCVQICTQDYSDYSGREKLMEVRVDVLKPGTDSCVFKCFNSTSTGASQ
;
A
#
# COMPACT_ATOMS: atom_id res chain seq x y z
N MET A 1 -15.12 7.00 -23.92
CA MET A 1 -15.51 6.44 -22.61
C MET A 1 -14.87 7.29 -21.55
N ASP A 2 -15.66 7.86 -20.64
CA ASP A 2 -15.12 8.55 -19.46
C ASP A 2 -14.50 7.50 -18.52
N VAL A 3 -13.18 7.52 -18.42
CA VAL A 3 -12.40 6.56 -17.63
C VAL A 3 -12.48 6.83 -16.12
N LEU A 4 -13.05 7.97 -15.71
CA LEU A 4 -13.26 8.35 -14.32
C LEU A 4 -14.73 8.27 -13.91
N ALA A 5 -15.61 7.79 -14.79
CA ALA A 5 -17.03 7.66 -14.51
C ALA A 5 -17.29 6.72 -13.33
N VAL A 6 -17.86 7.25 -12.26
CA VAL A 6 -18.24 6.47 -11.08
C VAL A 6 -19.58 5.77 -11.36
N PRO A 7 -19.70 4.45 -11.14
CA PRO A 7 -20.95 3.74 -11.31
C PRO A 7 -22.02 4.24 -10.31
N GLN A 8 -23.28 4.25 -10.75
CA GLN A 8 -24.40 4.63 -9.87
C GLN A 8 -24.61 3.62 -8.72
N LYS A 9 -24.32 2.34 -8.97
CA LYS A 9 -24.38 1.29 -7.95
C LYS A 9 -22.99 1.07 -7.35
N ARG A 10 -22.88 1.24 -6.02
CA ARG A 10 -21.62 1.18 -5.26
C ARG A 10 -21.63 -0.04 -4.32
N GLU A 11 -21.38 -1.21 -4.88
CA GLU A 11 -21.18 -2.46 -4.11
C GLU A 11 -19.76 -2.51 -3.50
N GLU A 12 -19.49 -3.45 -2.61
CA GLU A 12 -18.16 -3.56 -1.98
C GLU A 12 -17.04 -3.70 -3.04
N GLY A 13 -16.00 -2.88 -2.91
CA GLY A 13 -14.89 -2.86 -3.89
C GLY A 13 -15.25 -2.29 -5.26
N TRP A 14 -16.36 -1.58 -5.44
CA TRP A 14 -16.78 -1.00 -6.74
C TRP A 14 -15.69 -0.18 -7.44
N TYR A 15 -14.86 0.53 -6.65
CA TYR A 15 -13.78 1.39 -7.15
C TYR A 15 -12.59 0.61 -7.72
N LEU A 16 -12.48 -0.70 -7.46
CA LEU A 16 -11.45 -1.55 -8.06
C LEU A 16 -11.59 -1.60 -9.58
N SER A 17 -12.81 -1.48 -10.09
CA SER A 17 -13.09 -1.37 -11.53
C SER A 17 -12.51 -0.10 -12.17
N LEU A 18 -12.23 0.93 -11.37
CA LEU A 18 -11.59 2.17 -11.81
C LEU A 18 -10.08 2.08 -11.81
N MET A 19 -9.47 1.01 -11.28
CA MET A 19 -8.05 0.79 -11.43
C MET A 19 -7.78 0.28 -12.86
N ALA A 20 -6.68 0.75 -13.48
CA ALA A 20 -6.44 0.51 -14.91
C ALA A 20 -6.33 -0.99 -15.24
N PRO A 21 -6.60 -1.41 -16.49
CA PRO A 21 -6.54 -2.83 -16.85
C PRO A 21 -5.13 -3.42 -16.64
N ASN A 22 -5.10 -4.67 -16.18
CA ASN A 22 -3.92 -5.54 -16.07
C ASN A 22 -3.28 -5.81 -17.45
N THR A 23 -2.63 -4.79 -18.01
CA THR A 23 -2.13 -4.81 -19.40
C THR A 23 -0.75 -5.45 -19.55
N LYS A 24 -0.06 -5.76 -18.45
CA LYS A 24 1.28 -6.37 -18.46
C LYS A 24 1.27 -7.88 -18.18
N GLY A 25 0.60 -8.61 -19.08
CA GLY A 25 0.78 -10.05 -19.27
C GLY A 25 -0.04 -10.96 -18.33
N PRO A 26 -0.08 -12.28 -18.62
CA PRO A 26 -0.96 -13.24 -17.96
C PRO A 26 -0.47 -13.71 -16.57
N LYS A 27 0.77 -13.38 -16.18
CA LYS A 27 1.41 -13.87 -14.94
C LYS A 27 1.36 -12.90 -13.75
N PHE A 28 1.23 -11.59 -14.00
CA PHE A 28 1.20 -10.59 -12.94
C PHE A 28 0.07 -9.61 -13.23
N ALA A 29 -0.97 -9.62 -12.40
CA ALA A 29 -1.99 -8.59 -12.41
C ALA A 29 -1.39 -7.30 -11.87
N TRP A 30 -0.93 -6.44 -12.77
CA TRP A 30 -0.47 -5.09 -12.47
C TRP A 30 -1.65 -4.15 -12.36
N LEU A 31 -2.20 -4.07 -11.15
CA LEU A 31 -3.25 -3.12 -10.81
C LEU A 31 -2.60 -1.74 -10.62
N ASP A 32 -2.90 -0.78 -11.49
CA ASP A 32 -2.42 0.61 -11.31
C ASP A 32 -3.49 1.44 -10.59
N PRO A 33 -3.28 1.80 -9.31
CA PRO A 33 -4.24 2.58 -8.54
C PRO A 33 -4.18 4.08 -8.88
N SER A 34 -3.25 4.53 -9.73
CA SER A 34 -3.10 5.96 -10.08
C SER A 34 -4.39 6.59 -10.58
N ARG A 35 -5.18 5.86 -11.38
CA ARG A 35 -6.47 6.33 -11.91
C ARG A 35 -7.48 6.63 -10.81
N LEU A 36 -7.46 5.86 -9.73
CA LEU A 36 -8.31 6.08 -8.57
C LEU A 36 -7.89 7.34 -7.80
N TYR A 37 -6.58 7.64 -7.73
CA TYR A 37 -6.07 8.88 -7.12
C TYR A 37 -6.47 10.12 -7.92
N CYS A 38 -6.60 10.02 -9.24
CA CYS A 38 -6.99 11.12 -10.10
C CYS A 38 -8.51 11.41 -10.11
N ASN A 39 -9.32 10.61 -9.42
CA ASN A 39 -10.78 10.75 -9.44
C ASN A 39 -11.27 11.79 -8.42
N SER A 40 -11.92 12.86 -8.91
CA SER A 40 -12.40 13.98 -8.09
C SER A 40 -13.61 13.64 -7.20
N GLN A 41 -14.26 12.48 -7.38
CA GLN A 41 -15.43 12.06 -6.61
C GLN A 41 -15.09 11.39 -5.27
N ASN A 42 -13.91 11.70 -4.71
CA ASN A 42 -13.43 11.15 -3.43
C ASN A 42 -13.34 9.62 -3.40
N VAL A 43 -13.07 8.99 -4.56
CA VAL A 43 -12.96 7.53 -4.70
C VAL A 43 -11.82 6.98 -3.85
N PHE A 44 -10.76 7.76 -3.68
CA PHE A 44 -9.62 7.39 -2.87
C PHE A 44 -9.97 7.17 -1.39
N ASP A 45 -10.82 8.01 -0.82
CA ASP A 45 -11.29 7.87 0.56
C ASP A 45 -12.09 6.57 0.77
N TYR A 46 -12.94 6.19 -0.20
CA TYR A 46 -13.64 4.90 -0.15
C TYR A 46 -12.66 3.72 -0.11
N CYS A 47 -11.63 3.76 -0.96
CA CYS A 47 -10.60 2.72 -0.97
C CYS A 47 -9.84 2.63 0.37
N VAL A 48 -9.49 3.78 0.96
CA VAL A 48 -8.79 3.82 2.24
C VAL A 48 -9.67 3.30 3.38
N LYS A 49 -10.94 3.70 3.42
CA LYS A 49 -11.90 3.22 4.42
C LYS A 49 -12.15 1.71 4.32
N ASP A 50 -12.31 1.19 3.12
CA ASP A 50 -12.49 -0.25 2.90
C ASP A 50 -11.24 -1.03 3.30
N LEU A 51 -10.04 -0.49 3.02
CA LEU A 51 -8.77 -1.09 3.42
C LEU A 51 -8.60 -1.13 4.95
N LEU A 52 -9.20 -0.19 5.67
CA LEU A 52 -9.15 -0.12 7.13
C LEU A 52 -10.18 -1.03 7.83
N LYS A 53 -11.21 -1.52 7.13
CA LYS A 53 -12.26 -2.37 7.71
C LYS A 53 -11.72 -3.56 8.54
N PRO A 54 -10.72 -4.33 8.06
CA PRO A 54 -10.22 -5.47 8.82
C PRO A 54 -9.51 -5.08 10.12
N PHE A 55 -8.96 -3.87 10.18
CA PHE A 55 -8.13 -3.39 11.29
C PHE A 55 -8.90 -2.51 12.29
N GLN A 56 -10.23 -2.40 12.18
CA GLN A 56 -11.04 -1.51 13.02
C GLN A 56 -10.94 -1.82 14.53
N ASN A 57 -10.63 -3.07 14.87
CA ASN A 57 -10.50 -3.52 16.27
C ASN A 57 -9.03 -3.63 16.71
N GLU A 58 -8.08 -3.24 15.87
CA GLU A 58 -6.65 -3.32 16.17
C GLU A 58 -6.11 -1.95 16.59
N THR A 59 -5.17 -1.96 17.54
CA THR A 59 -4.45 -0.74 17.91
C THR A 59 -3.28 -0.57 16.96
N ILE A 60 -3.37 0.42 16.07
CA ILE A 60 -2.28 0.76 15.15
C ILE A 60 -1.51 1.94 15.74
N ASP A 61 -0.22 1.77 15.98
CA ASP A 61 0.66 2.85 16.44
C ASP A 61 1.36 3.56 15.30
N LEU A 62 1.71 2.80 14.26
CA LEU A 62 2.48 3.27 13.13
C LEU A 62 2.03 2.59 11.84
N VAL A 63 1.96 3.37 10.76
CA VAL A 63 1.65 2.87 9.43
C VAL A 63 2.91 2.86 8.58
N ALA A 64 3.29 1.70 8.07
CA ALA A 64 4.44 1.58 7.18
C ALA A 64 3.99 1.43 5.72
N GLY A 65 4.57 2.21 4.81
CA GLY A 65 4.38 2.08 3.37
C GLY A 65 5.63 1.54 2.70
N ILE A 66 5.48 0.55 1.82
CA ILE A 66 6.58 -0.05 1.07
C ILE A 66 6.60 0.50 -0.36
N ASP A 67 7.76 0.99 -0.80
CA ASP A 67 7.99 1.53 -2.15
C ASP A 67 7.10 2.75 -2.50
N ALA A 68 7.44 3.43 -3.60
CA ALA A 68 6.77 4.66 -4.04
C ALA A 68 5.24 4.50 -4.17
N MET A 69 4.77 3.34 -4.62
CA MET A 69 3.34 3.07 -4.80
C MET A 69 2.62 2.85 -3.46
N GLY A 70 3.31 2.23 -2.48
CA GLY A 70 2.76 2.05 -1.13
C GLY A 70 2.77 3.32 -0.29
N PHE A 71 3.63 4.29 -0.60
CA PHE A 71 3.67 5.55 0.14
C PHE A 71 2.38 6.36 0.01
N ILE A 72 1.78 6.39 -1.18
CA ILE A 72 0.55 7.17 -1.42
C ILE A 72 -0.60 6.61 -0.57
N LEU A 73 -0.83 5.31 -0.66
CA LEU A 73 -1.90 4.64 0.07
C LEU A 73 -1.63 4.59 1.58
N GLY A 74 -0.40 4.24 1.98
CA GLY A 74 0.00 4.19 3.39
C GLY A 74 -0.05 5.56 4.07
N SER A 75 0.34 6.63 3.38
CA SER A 75 0.22 7.99 3.94
C SER A 75 -1.23 8.38 4.16
N ALA A 76 -2.12 8.04 3.21
CA ALA A 76 -3.55 8.32 3.37
C ALA A 76 -4.16 7.56 4.55
N VAL A 77 -3.82 6.28 4.70
CA VAL A 77 -4.22 5.48 5.86
C VAL A 77 -3.70 6.08 7.17
N ALA A 78 -2.42 6.48 7.21
CA ALA A 78 -1.82 7.11 8.38
C ALA A 78 -2.57 8.39 8.79
N ILE A 79 -2.92 9.23 7.81
CA ILE A 79 -3.72 10.44 8.03
C ILE A 79 -5.12 10.08 8.54
N THR A 80 -5.81 9.11 7.93
CA THR A 80 -7.15 8.68 8.35
C THR A 80 -7.18 8.14 9.78
N LEU A 81 -6.11 7.44 10.20
CA LEU A 81 -5.98 6.93 11.58
C LEU A 81 -5.41 7.95 12.56
N GLY A 82 -4.90 9.09 12.09
CA GLY A 82 -4.18 10.07 12.93
C GLY A 82 -2.86 9.52 13.49
N LYS A 83 -2.17 8.64 12.73
CA LYS A 83 -0.95 7.94 13.14
C LYS A 83 0.27 8.39 12.33
N GLY A 84 1.45 8.03 12.82
CA GLY A 84 2.70 8.27 12.11
C GLY A 84 2.82 7.40 10.86
N PHE A 85 3.59 7.88 9.89
CA PHE A 85 3.92 7.15 8.67
C PHE A 85 5.42 6.82 8.59
N LEU A 86 5.75 5.57 8.25
CA LEU A 86 7.10 5.06 8.08
C LEU A 86 7.32 4.60 6.64
N ALA A 87 8.28 5.22 5.95
CA ALA A 87 8.65 4.82 4.59
C ALA A 87 9.69 3.69 4.63
N ILE A 88 9.39 2.59 3.95
CA ILE A 88 10.32 1.49 3.67
C ILE A 88 10.76 1.62 2.20
N ARG A 89 12.06 1.83 1.98
CA ARG A 89 12.63 2.16 0.65
C ARG A 89 13.55 1.06 0.17
N LYS A 90 13.83 1.02 -1.13
CA LYS A 90 14.95 0.23 -1.67
C LYS A 90 16.28 0.79 -1.20
N ALA A 91 17.27 -0.08 -1.14
CA ALA A 91 18.59 0.26 -0.64
C ALA A 91 19.22 1.49 -1.31
N GLY A 92 20.02 2.24 -0.53
CA GLY A 92 20.78 3.40 -1.00
C GLY A 92 20.01 4.72 -1.07
N HIS A 93 18.81 4.81 -0.49
CA HIS A 93 17.97 6.01 -0.56
C HIS A 93 17.78 6.73 0.78
N LEU A 94 18.25 6.15 1.89
CA LEU A 94 18.15 6.74 3.23
C LEU A 94 19.54 7.20 3.69
N CYS A 95 19.66 8.47 4.08
CA CYS A 95 20.90 9.06 4.58
C CYS A 95 21.00 9.01 6.12
N VAL A 96 20.33 8.06 6.76
CA VAL A 96 20.20 7.94 8.22
C VAL A 96 20.63 6.55 8.67
N GLN A 97 20.62 6.29 9.98
CA GLN A 97 20.82 4.94 10.49
C GLN A 97 19.68 4.04 10.03
N ILE A 98 20.03 2.95 9.36
CA ILE A 98 19.11 2.04 8.69
C ILE A 98 19.23 0.61 9.22
N CYS A 99 18.14 -0.13 9.09
CA CYS A 99 18.12 -1.59 9.08
C CYS A 99 17.79 -2.05 7.66
N THR A 100 18.48 -3.09 7.20
CA THR A 100 18.30 -3.68 5.87
C THR A 100 17.70 -5.08 5.98
N GLN A 101 16.76 -5.41 5.11
CA GLN A 101 16.18 -6.74 5.01
C GLN A 101 16.10 -7.18 3.55
N ASP A 102 16.50 -8.42 3.29
CA ASP A 102 16.34 -9.04 1.97
C ASP A 102 14.87 -9.27 1.64
N TYR A 103 14.49 -8.92 0.41
CA TYR A 103 13.15 -9.02 -0.12
C TYR A 103 13.19 -9.55 -1.55
N SER A 104 12.53 -10.68 -1.79
CA SER A 104 12.31 -11.19 -3.14
C SER A 104 11.06 -10.56 -3.74
N ASP A 105 11.21 -9.85 -4.85
CA ASP A 105 10.06 -9.30 -5.55
C ASP A 105 9.28 -10.37 -6.32
N TYR A 106 8.11 -9.99 -6.85
CA TYR A 106 7.26 -10.87 -7.64
C TYR A 106 7.94 -11.39 -8.92
N SER A 107 9.03 -10.74 -9.38
CA SER A 107 9.83 -11.21 -10.51
C SER A 107 10.93 -12.20 -10.11
N GLY A 108 11.00 -12.57 -8.82
CA GLY A 108 12.00 -13.47 -8.27
C GLY A 108 13.38 -12.81 -8.09
N ARG A 109 13.46 -11.48 -8.14
CA ARG A 109 14.72 -10.76 -7.93
C ARG A 109 14.85 -10.37 -6.47
N GLU A 110 15.98 -10.71 -5.89
CA GLU A 110 16.37 -10.24 -4.56
C GLU A 110 16.67 -8.75 -4.61
N LYS A 111 16.09 -8.03 -3.65
CA LYS A 111 16.25 -6.61 -3.42
C LYS A 111 16.47 -6.39 -1.94
N LEU A 112 17.31 -5.42 -1.62
CA LEU A 112 17.48 -4.96 -0.26
C LEU A 112 16.50 -3.81 0.01
N MET A 113 15.72 -3.95 1.08
CA MET A 113 14.84 -2.90 1.58
C MET A 113 15.43 -2.32 2.85
N GLU A 114 15.35 -1.00 2.99
CA GLU A 114 15.88 -0.22 4.09
C GLU A 114 14.76 0.51 4.82
N VAL A 115 14.90 0.58 6.13
CA VAL A 115 14.04 1.35 7.02
C VAL A 115 14.88 2.07 8.06
N ARG A 116 14.46 3.28 8.45
CA ARG A 116 15.10 4.02 9.54
C ARG A 116 14.77 3.37 10.90
N VAL A 117 15.77 3.26 11.78
CA VAL A 117 15.62 2.54 13.06
C VAL A 117 15.31 3.43 14.25
N ASP A 118 15.59 4.73 14.14
CA ASP A 118 15.50 5.70 15.22
C ASP A 118 14.06 5.97 15.71
N VAL A 119 13.06 5.60 14.91
CA VAL A 119 11.63 5.74 15.25
C VAL A 119 10.98 4.45 15.70
N LEU A 120 11.67 3.30 15.58
CA LEU A 120 11.14 2.00 15.95
C LEU A 120 11.39 1.74 17.44
N LYS A 121 10.34 1.85 18.25
CA LYS A 121 10.42 1.47 19.67
C LYS A 121 10.14 -0.04 19.80
N PRO A 122 10.86 -0.76 20.68
CA PRO A 122 10.50 -2.13 21.03
C PRO A 122 9.04 -2.19 21.51
N GLY A 123 8.24 -3.10 20.94
CA GLY A 123 6.82 -3.27 21.29
C GLY A 123 5.83 -2.35 20.54
N THR A 124 6.24 -1.71 19.44
CA THR A 124 5.32 -0.94 18.59
C THR A 124 4.52 -1.88 17.70
N ASP A 125 3.19 -1.87 17.82
CA ASP A 125 2.30 -2.58 16.90
C ASP A 125 2.24 -1.78 15.58
N SER A 126 3.02 -2.24 14.60
CA SER A 126 3.15 -1.60 13.30
C SER A 126 2.30 -2.32 12.25
N CYS A 127 1.34 -1.60 11.68
CA CYS A 127 0.55 -2.11 10.57
C CYS A 127 1.30 -1.81 9.26
N VAL A 128 1.73 -2.85 8.56
CA VAL A 128 2.49 -2.73 7.32
C VAL A 128 1.54 -2.79 6.13
N PHE A 129 1.39 -1.68 5.40
CA PHE A 129 0.66 -1.66 4.14
C PHE A 129 1.60 -1.96 2.98
N LYS A 130 1.48 -3.19 2.46
CA LYS A 130 2.04 -3.57 1.17
C LYS A 130 1.04 -3.22 0.06
N CYS A 131 1.45 -2.36 -0.86
CA CYS A 131 0.64 -2.07 -2.04
C CYS A 131 0.44 -3.36 -2.86
N PHE A 132 -0.79 -3.61 -3.30
CA PHE A 132 -1.22 -4.75 -4.12
C PHE A 132 -0.39 -4.86 -5.41
N ASN A 133 0.74 -5.55 -5.34
CA ASN A 133 1.39 -6.13 -6.51
C ASN A 133 1.61 -7.61 -6.21
N SER A 134 0.73 -8.41 -6.80
CA SER A 134 0.59 -9.87 -6.69
C SER A 134 0.32 -10.41 -5.29
N THR A 135 -0.84 -11.04 -5.16
CA THR A 135 -1.02 -12.21 -4.30
C THR A 135 0.06 -13.24 -4.63
N SER A 136 1.16 -13.23 -3.89
CA SER A 136 1.78 -14.49 -3.52
C SER A 136 0.95 -15.04 -2.38
N THR A 137 0.03 -15.95 -2.70
CA THR A 137 -0.45 -16.94 -1.76
C THR A 137 0.78 -17.55 -1.10
N GLY A 138 0.97 -17.21 0.17
CA GLY A 138 2.20 -17.48 0.91
C GLY A 138 2.06 -16.89 2.29
N ALA A 139 1.11 -17.45 3.05
CA ALA A 139 1.16 -17.39 4.49
C ALA A 139 2.56 -17.84 4.92
N SER A 140 3.32 -16.93 5.52
CA SER A 140 4.33 -17.30 6.52
C SER A 140 3.72 -16.97 7.88
N GLN A 141 2.72 -17.77 8.25
CA GLN A 141 2.74 -18.53 9.49
C GLN A 141 2.51 -19.99 9.10
#